data_AF-A0A1H8DFR6-F1
#
_entry.id   AF-A0A1H8DFR6-F1
#
_cell.length_a   1.000
_cell.length_b   1.000
_cell.length_c   1.000
_cell.angle_alpha   90.00
_cell.angle_beta   90.00
_cell.angle_gamma   90.00
#
_symmetry.space_group_name_H-M   'P 1'
#
loop_
_entity.id
_entity.type
_entity.pdbx_description
1 polymer ?
#
loop_
_entity_poly.entity_id
_entity_poly.type
_entity_poly.pdbx_seq_one_letter_code
_entity_poly.pdbx_strand_id
1 'polypeptide(L)' 'MDLRNNQITIGELLLNPKAKMIARREFLALMNPFMLSMAKNMTLEQALKYAEKEIPQNKINRIIAELKAI' A
#
# COMPACT_ATOMS: atom_id res chain seq x y z
N MET A 1 7.36 8.30 5.59
CA MET A 1 6.29 9.30 5.43
C MET A 1 5.33 9.10 6.57
N ASP A 2 4.52 10.10 6.92
CA ASP A 2 3.50 9.87 7.94
C ASP A 2 2.37 8.99 7.37
N LEU A 3 2.32 7.75 7.86
CA LEU A 3 1.28 6.78 7.49
C LEU A 3 0.02 6.92 8.34
N ARG A 4 -0.02 7.88 9.28
CA ARG A 4 -1.15 8.11 10.20
C ARG A 4 -1.67 6.82 10.81
N ASN A 5 -0.77 6.00 11.37
CA ASN A 5 -1.09 4.67 11.92
C ASN A 5 -1.83 3.75 10.92
N ASN A 6 -1.41 3.75 9.65
CA ASN A 6 -2.02 2.99 8.54
C ASN A 6 -3.46 3.43 8.17
N GLN A 7 -3.90 4.60 8.65
CA GLN A 7 -5.18 5.19 8.27
C GLN A 7 -5.11 6.00 6.98
N ILE A 8 -3.90 6.26 6.47
CA ILE A 8 -3.73 6.84 5.14
C ILE A 8 -4.40 5.98 4.08
N THR A 9 -5.08 6.60 3.12
CA THR A 9 -5.66 5.86 1.99
C THR A 9 -4.57 5.43 1.01
N ILE A 10 -4.79 4.36 0.27
CA ILE A 10 -3.88 4.00 -0.84
C ILE A 10 -3.84 5.14 -1.87
N GLY A 11 -4.94 5.86 -2.08
CA GLY A 11 -4.98 7.03 -2.96
C GLY A 11 -3.98 8.11 -2.55
N GLU A 12 -3.98 8.48 -1.26
CA GLU A 12 -3.04 9.43 -0.68
C GLU A 12 -1.60 8.89 -0.69
N LEU A 13 -1.41 7.59 -0.41
CA LEU A 13 -0.11 6.94 -0.50
C LEU A 13 0.48 7.02 -1.91
N LEU A 14 -0.36 6.85 -2.94
CA LEU A 14 0.04 6.92 -4.35
C LEU A 14 0.32 8.35 -4.85
N LEU A 15 -0.06 9.40 -4.09
CA LEU A 15 0.33 10.78 -4.40
C LEU A 15 1.84 10.99 -4.19
N ASN A 16 2.47 10.21 -3.30
CA ASN A 16 3.91 10.24 -3.13
C ASN A 16 4.58 9.34 -4.20
N PRO A 17 5.41 9.89 -5.11
CA PRO A 17 6.02 9.12 -6.19
C PRO A 17 6.94 8.00 -5.68
N LYS A 18 7.62 8.20 -4.55
CA LYS A 18 8.46 7.15 -3.92
C LYS A 18 7.60 6.01 -3.39
N ALA A 19 6.51 6.33 -2.68
CA ALA A 19 5.58 5.33 -2.16
C ALA A 19 4.86 4.57 -3.29
N LYS A 20 4.48 5.26 -4.36
CA LYS A 20 3.91 4.65 -5.57
C LYS A 20 4.86 3.65 -6.22
N MET A 21 6.15 3.94 -6.26
CA MET A 21 7.16 3.03 -6.79
C MET A 21 7.30 1.76 -5.93
N ILE A 22 7.38 1.93 -4.60
CA ILE A 22 7.40 0.80 -3.65
C ILE A 22 6.13 -0.04 -3.80
N ALA A 23 4.95 0.59 -3.81
CA ALA A 23 3.68 -0.11 -3.92
C ALA A 23 3.55 -0.86 -5.25
N ARG A 24 4.00 -0.28 -6.37
CA ARG A 24 4.01 -0.97 -7.69
C ARG A 24 4.98 -2.14 -7.74
N ARG A 25 6.15 -2.03 -7.11
CA ARG A 25 7.14 -3.11 -7.05
C ARG A 25 6.65 -4.29 -6.23
N GLU A 26 5.99 -4.00 -5.11
CA GLU A 26 5.64 -5.00 -4.10
C GLU A 26 4.24 -5.59 -4.28
N PHE A 27 3.30 -4.78 -4.81
CA PHE A 27 1.93 -5.18 -5.09
C PHE A 27 1.64 -5.14 -6.60
N LEU A 28 2.01 -6.21 -7.31
CA LEU A 28 1.67 -6.38 -8.73
C LEU A 28 0.15 -6.34 -8.97
N ALA A 29 -0.66 -6.77 -7.99
CA ALA A 29 -2.13 -6.67 -8.04
C ALA A 29 -2.65 -5.22 -8.19
N LEU A 30 -1.90 -4.22 -7.69
CA LEU A 30 -2.22 -2.80 -7.86
C LEU A 30 -1.90 -2.27 -9.27
N MET A 31 -1.31 -3.09 -10.15
CA MET A 31 -1.13 -2.74 -11.56
C MET A 31 -2.43 -2.86 -12.36
N ASN A 32 -3.40 -3.65 -11.88
CA ASN A 32 -4.72 -3.70 -12.50
C ASN A 32 -5.47 -2.37 -12.24
N PRO A 33 -5.87 -1.61 -13.28
CA PRO A 33 -6.56 -0.33 -13.12
C PRO A 33 -7.84 -0.41 -12.30
N PHE A 34 -8.58 -1.52 -12.41
CA PHE A 34 -9.80 -1.76 -11.65
C PHE A 34 -9.51 -1.93 -10.15
N MET A 35 -8.54 -2.78 -9.82
CA MET A 35 -8.10 -3.00 -8.43
C MET A 35 -7.49 -1.72 -7.85
N LEU A 36 -6.72 -0.97 -8.64
CA LEU A 36 -6.14 0.30 -8.23
C LEU A 36 -7.22 1.34 -7.90
N SER A 37 -8.26 1.43 -8.73
CA SER A 37 -9.37 2.36 -8.49
C SER A 37 -10.14 2.01 -7.23
N MET A 38 -10.33 0.72 -6.94
CA MET A 38 -10.97 0.26 -5.71
C MET A 38 -10.08 0.51 -4.49
N ALA A 39 -8.79 0.16 -4.58
CA ALA A 39 -7.83 0.33 -3.50
C ALA A 39 -7.63 1.79 -3.12
N LYS A 40 -7.69 2.74 -4.07
CA LYS A 40 -7.53 4.18 -3.83
C LYS A 40 -8.40 4.73 -2.68
N ASN A 41 -9.60 4.19 -2.51
CA ASN A 41 -10.54 4.62 -1.47
C ASN A 41 -10.39 3.83 -0.17
N MET A 42 -9.58 2.78 -0.15
CA MET A 42 -9.33 1.96 1.03
C MET A 42 -8.19 2.55 1.85
N THR A 43 -8.28 2.39 3.17
CA THR A 43 -7.14 2.67 4.05
C THR A 43 -6.03 1.65 3.81
N LEU A 44 -4.80 2.02 4.12
CA LEU A 44 -3.66 1.12 4.07
C LEU A 44 -3.93 -0.11 4.93
N GLU A 45 -4.49 0.03 6.12
CA GLU A 45 -4.89 -1.08 6.98
C GLU A 45 -5.88 -2.04 6.30
N GLN A 46 -6.93 -1.52 5.64
CA GLN A 46 -7.90 -2.34 4.91
C GLN A 46 -7.25 -3.07 3.73
N ALA A 47 -6.44 -2.35 2.95
CA ALA A 47 -5.73 -2.93 1.82
C ALA A 47 -4.77 -4.04 2.28
N LEU A 48 -4.09 -3.86 3.41
CA LEU A 48 -3.21 -4.86 4.01
C LEU A 48 -4.00 -6.09 4.50
N LYS A 49 -5.15 -5.92 5.15
CA LYS A 49 -6.04 -7.04 5.54
C LYS A 49 -6.51 -7.85 4.34
N TYR A 50 -6.78 -7.20 3.20
CA TYR A 50 -7.07 -7.91 1.96
C TYR A 50 -5.83 -8.61 1.38
N ALA A 51 -4.68 -7.95 1.43
CA ALA A 51 -3.42 -8.46 0.91
C ALA A 51 -2.82 -9.58 1.76
N GLU A 52 -3.15 -9.70 3.06
CA GLU A 52 -2.69 -10.78 3.94
C GLU A 52 -3.04 -12.18 3.42
N LYS A 53 -4.08 -12.29 2.58
CA LYS A 53 -4.44 -13.55 1.92
C LYS A 53 -3.45 -13.98 0.83
N GLU A 54 -2.77 -13.02 0.23
CA GLU A 54 -1.90 -13.20 -0.95
C GLU A 54 -0.42 -12.93 -0.63
N ILE A 55 -0.14 -12.17 0.44
CA ILE A 55 1.19 -11.66 0.78
C ILE A 55 1.50 -11.97 2.24
N PRO A 56 2.66 -12.59 2.54
CA PRO A 56 3.08 -12.87 3.91
C PRO A 56 3.23 -11.59 4.74
N GLN A 57 2.82 -11.63 6.01
CA GLN A 57 2.93 -10.48 6.92
C GLN A 57 4.35 -9.90 7.03
N ASN A 58 5.39 -10.74 6.94
CA ASN A 58 6.78 -10.27 6.96
C ASN A 58 7.07 -9.29 5.81
N LYS A 59 6.49 -9.54 4.65
CA LYS A 59 6.64 -8.67 3.47
C LYS A 59 5.84 -7.38 3.67
N ILE A 60 4.63 -7.46 4.22
CA ILE A 60 3.82 -6.29 4.60
C ILE A 60 4.58 -5.38 5.57
N ASN A 61 5.14 -5.93 6.64
CA ASN A 61 5.87 -5.16 7.65
C ASN A 61 7.09 -4.46 7.05
N ARG A 62 7.81 -5.12 6.13
CA ARG A 62 8.91 -4.52 5.38
C ARG A 62 8.45 -3.35 4.53
N ILE A 63 7.32 -3.49 3.82
CA ILE A 63 6.77 -2.42 2.98
C ILE A 63 6.37 -1.22 3.84
N ILE A 64 5.69 -1.45 4.98
CA ILE A 64 5.32 -0.39 5.93
C ILE A 64 6.58 0.31 6.45
N ALA A 65 7.64 -0.44 6.78
CA ALA A 65 8.90 0.15 7.24
C ALA A 65 9.57 1.00 6.14
N GLU A 66 9.63 0.52 4.90
CA GLU A 66 10.16 1.28 3.75
C GLU A 66 9.32 2.55 3.50
N LEU A 67 7.99 2.46 3.60
CA LEU A 67 7.10 3.61 3.49
C LEU A 67 7.27 4.61 4.64
N LYS A 68 7.50 4.16 5.88
CA LYS A 68 7.79 5.03 7.02
C LYS A 68 9.13 5.77 6.84
N ALA A 69 10.10 5.16 6.18
CA ALA A 69 11.45 5.71 5.99
C ALA A 69 11.57 6.83 4.93
N ILE A 70 10.56 7.03 4.07
CA ILE A 70 10.61 8.01 2.95
C ILE A 70 9.97 9.35 3.19
#